data_AF-A0A7T0KKP0-F1
#
_entry.id   AF-A0A7T0KKP0-F1
#
_cell.length_a   1.000
_cell.length_b   1.000
_cell.length_c   1.000
_cell.angle_alpha   90.00
_cell.angle_beta   90.00
_cell.angle_gamma   90.00
#
_symmetry.space_group_name_H-M   'P 1'
#
loop_
_entity.id
_entity.type
_entity.pdbx_description
1 polymer ?
#
loop_
_entity_poly.entity_id
_entity_poly.type
_entity_poly.pdbx_seq_one_letter_code
_entity_poly.pdbx_strand_id
1 'polypeptide(L)'
;MKTGEAEEKLRVARLALERAERQLGVRSPAQSSILPERSGTVYAPVIHVPPVGLCIIRCLIDIVPPAGWVGFVGIPNFGWEAAYRRGVDLSRVLVVRHPGTWGAQICALMLDALDVVCVGEVDIRLPQRRRLAARARRDGRTVMTTCAWPGISRPWSGELPAWPVEAMRSRAETVDTQGSRRAV
;
A
#
# COMPACT_ATOMS: atom_id res chain seq x y z
N MET A 1 41.14 -24.52 6.99
CA MET A 1 39.99 -25.45 6.90
C MET A 1 38.98 -25.21 8.04
N LYS A 2 38.51 -23.97 8.28
CA LYS A 2 37.51 -23.66 9.33
C LYS A 2 36.43 -22.65 8.88
N THR A 3 36.69 -21.88 7.82
CA THR A 3 35.79 -20.83 7.31
C THR A 3 34.53 -21.39 6.62
N GLY A 4 34.67 -22.43 5.79
CA GLY A 4 33.52 -23.00 5.07
C GLY A 4 32.49 -23.68 5.97
N GLU A 5 32.90 -24.23 7.11
CA GLU A 5 31.97 -24.86 8.07
C GLU A 5 31.13 -23.82 8.82
N ALA A 6 31.71 -22.65 9.11
CA ALA A 6 31.01 -21.53 9.74
C ALA A 6 29.99 -20.90 8.76
N GLU A 7 30.37 -20.73 7.49
CA GLU A 7 29.49 -20.23 6.44
C GLU A 7 28.31 -21.18 6.19
N GLU A 8 28.56 -22.48 6.18
CA GLU A 8 27.52 -23.48 6.00
C GLU A 8 26.52 -23.47 7.16
N LYS A 9 27.01 -23.44 8.41
CA LYS A 9 26.15 -23.34 9.60
C LYS A 9 25.32 -22.07 9.60
N LEU A 10 25.90 -20.93 9.21
CA LEU A 10 25.19 -19.67 9.09
C LEU A 10 24.09 -19.74 8.01
N ARG A 11 24.40 -20.34 6.86
CA ARG A 11 23.44 -20.54 5.75
C ARG A 11 22.26 -21.41 6.19
N VAL A 12 22.53 -22.51 6.87
CA VAL A 12 21.50 -23.43 7.40
C VAL A 12 20.61 -22.73 8.43
N ALA A 13 21.21 -21.98 9.36
CA ALA A 13 20.48 -21.21 10.37
C ALA A 13 19.55 -20.16 9.72
N ARG A 14 20.03 -19.49 8.68
CA ARG A 14 19.26 -18.47 7.95
C ARG A 14 18.06 -19.06 7.22
N LEU A 15 18.25 -20.19 6.54
CA LEU A 15 17.16 -20.91 5.88
C LEU A 15 16.13 -21.48 6.87
N ALA A 16 16.56 -21.91 8.06
CA ALA A 16 15.65 -22.35 9.11
C ALA A 16 14.80 -21.18 9.66
N LEU A 17 15.43 -20.03 9.88
CA LEU A 17 14.75 -18.82 10.33
C LEU A 17 13.73 -18.33 9.29
N GLU A 18 14.10 -18.26 8.01
CA GLU A 18 13.19 -17.85 6.93
C GLU A 18 11.96 -18.76 6.84
N ARG A 19 12.12 -20.08 7.03
CA ARG A 19 10.98 -21.01 7.04
C ARG A 19 10.06 -20.77 8.23
N ALA A 20 10.62 -20.55 9.41
CA ALA A 20 9.84 -20.26 10.62
C ALA A 20 9.11 -18.92 10.50
N GLU A 21 9.77 -17.88 10.00
CA GLU A 21 9.17 -16.56 9.74
C GLU A 21 8.03 -16.65 8.72
N ARG A 22 8.18 -17.43 7.64
CA ARG A 22 7.10 -17.68 6.67
C ARG A 22 5.92 -18.43 7.28
N GLN A 23 6.17 -19.42 8.13
CA GLN A 23 5.11 -20.18 8.80
C GLN A 23 4.35 -19.33 9.82
N LEU A 24 5.03 -18.42 10.50
CA LEU A 24 4.46 -17.61 11.57
C LEU A 24 3.94 -16.25 11.09
N GLY A 25 4.26 -15.84 9.86
CA GLY A 25 3.91 -14.52 9.32
C GLY A 25 4.63 -13.36 10.00
N VAL A 26 5.67 -13.64 10.81
CA VAL A 26 6.44 -12.64 11.56
C VAL A 26 7.70 -12.29 10.77
N ARG A 27 7.91 -11.00 10.50
CA ARG A 27 9.23 -10.50 10.04
C ARG A 27 10.01 -9.97 11.23
N SER A 28 11.26 -10.41 11.40
CA SER A 28 12.18 -9.80 12.36
C SER A 28 12.69 -8.44 11.84
N PRO A 29 12.65 -7.36 12.64
CA PRO A 29 13.19 -6.04 12.26
C PRO A 29 14.70 -6.06 11.93
N ALA A 30 15.43 -7.08 12.37
CA ALA A 30 16.86 -7.23 12.08
C ALA A 30 17.14 -7.60 10.61
N GLN A 31 16.16 -8.10 9.85
CA GLN A 31 16.35 -8.47 8.44
C GLN A 31 16.02 -7.32 7.47
N SER A 32 15.51 -6.18 7.94
CA SER A 32 15.35 -4.99 7.09
C SER A 32 16.66 -4.23 6.87
N SER A 33 17.78 -4.64 7.46
CA SER A 33 19.09 -4.02 7.23
C SER A 33 19.86 -4.58 6.03
N ILE A 34 19.30 -5.54 5.30
CA ILE A 34 19.69 -5.77 3.92
C ILE A 34 18.49 -5.29 3.11
N LEU A 35 18.45 -3.98 2.90
CA LEU A 35 17.53 -3.36 1.96
C LEU A 35 17.70 -4.16 0.67
N PRO A 36 16.69 -4.93 0.19
CA PRO A 36 16.77 -5.45 -1.17
C PRO A 36 17.02 -4.22 -2.03
N GLU A 37 18.06 -4.27 -2.87
CA GLU A 37 18.41 -3.14 -3.74
C GLU A 37 17.12 -2.57 -4.29
N ARG A 38 16.71 -1.41 -3.75
CA ARG A 38 15.52 -0.73 -4.20
C ARG A 38 15.87 -0.35 -5.61
N SER A 39 15.39 -1.13 -6.58
CA SER A 39 15.58 -0.85 -7.99
C SER A 39 15.02 0.54 -8.26
N GLY A 40 15.91 1.53 -8.26
CA GLY A 40 15.82 2.85 -8.86
C GLY A 40 14.78 3.86 -8.38
N THR A 41 13.69 3.49 -7.70
CA THR A 41 12.58 4.45 -7.46
C THR A 41 12.24 4.60 -5.98
N VAL A 42 12.75 5.67 -5.37
CA VAL A 42 12.28 6.12 -4.06
C VAL A 42 10.92 6.81 -4.26
N TYR A 43 9.86 6.05 -4.04
CA TYR A 43 8.50 6.59 -4.01
C TYR A 43 8.34 7.60 -2.88
N ALA A 44 7.53 8.64 -3.12
CA ALA A 44 7.19 9.60 -2.09
C ALA A 44 6.51 8.88 -0.90
N PRO A 45 6.73 9.33 0.36
CA PRO A 45 6.12 8.68 1.52
C PRO A 45 4.59 8.77 1.51
N VAL A 46 4.04 9.74 0.79
CA VAL A 46 2.60 9.83 0.52
C VAL A 46 2.39 10.07 -0.97
N ILE A 47 1.70 9.15 -1.63
CA ILE A 47 1.34 9.21 -3.04
C ILE A 47 -0.16 9.36 -3.17
N HIS A 48 -0.60 10.31 -3.98
CA HIS A 48 -2.00 10.47 -4.37
C HIS A 48 -2.26 9.74 -5.68
N VAL A 49 -3.20 8.81 -5.66
CA VAL A 49 -3.65 8.04 -6.82
C VAL A 49 -5.12 8.39 -7.07
N PRO A 50 -5.55 8.63 -8.32
CA PRO A 50 -6.97 8.83 -8.60
C PRO A 50 -7.82 7.66 -8.04
N PRO A 51 -9.06 7.91 -7.58
CA PRO A 51 -9.97 6.90 -7.00
C PRO A 51 -10.55 5.95 -8.06
N VAL A 52 -9.74 5.53 -9.04
CA VAL A 52 -10.09 4.57 -10.07
C VAL A 52 -9.41 3.26 -9.72
N GLY A 53 -10.17 2.17 -9.53
CA GLY A 53 -9.65 0.88 -9.06
C GLY A 53 -8.45 0.38 -9.85
N LEU A 54 -8.43 0.58 -11.18
CA LEU A 54 -7.27 0.25 -12.00
C LEU A 54 -6.01 1.04 -11.63
N CYS A 55 -6.12 2.36 -11.43
CA CYS A 55 -4.98 3.21 -11.06
C CYS A 55 -4.40 2.76 -9.71
N ILE A 56 -5.28 2.44 -8.76
CA ILE A 56 -4.90 1.91 -7.44
C ILE A 56 -4.16 0.57 -7.60
N ILE A 57 -4.71 -0.37 -8.38
CA ILE A 57 -4.07 -1.67 -8.64
C ILE A 57 -2.71 -1.50 -9.34
N ARG A 58 -2.63 -0.65 -10.36
CA ARG A 58 -1.39 -0.42 -11.12
C ARG A 58 -0.32 0.20 -10.25
N CYS A 59 -0.67 1.26 -9.52
CA CYS A 59 0.25 1.89 -8.56
C CYS A 59 0.75 0.87 -7.53
N LEU A 60 -0.13 0.03 -6.98
CA LEU A 60 0.26 -1.02 -6.04
C LEU A 60 1.29 -1.99 -6.59
N ILE A 61 1.08 -2.47 -7.82
CA ILE A 61 2.03 -3.38 -8.47
C ILE A 61 3.40 -2.71 -8.64
N ASP A 62 3.44 -1.41 -8.89
CA ASP A 62 4.69 -0.67 -9.09
C ASP A 62 5.42 -0.37 -7.77
N ILE A 63 4.70 -0.10 -6.68
CA ILE A 63 5.30 0.37 -5.41
C ILE A 63 5.50 -0.73 -4.35
N VAL A 64 4.75 -1.83 -4.41
CA VAL A 64 4.79 -2.87 -3.37
C VAL A 64 6.03 -3.74 -3.57
N PRO A 65 6.90 -3.87 -2.56
CA PRO A 65 8.08 -4.71 -2.67
C PRO A 65 7.70 -6.20 -2.79
N PRO A 66 8.60 -7.05 -3.32
CA PRO A 66 8.38 -8.49 -3.35
C PRO A 66 7.99 -9.05 -1.97
N ALA A 67 6.91 -9.81 -1.92
CA ALA A 67 6.31 -10.35 -0.68
C ALA A 67 5.92 -9.29 0.38
N GLY A 68 5.72 -8.04 -0.04
CA GLY A 68 5.27 -6.95 0.82
C GLY A 68 3.83 -7.11 1.29
N TRP A 69 3.51 -6.48 2.42
CA TRP A 69 2.16 -6.43 2.95
C TRP A 69 1.47 -5.12 2.62
N VAL A 70 0.18 -5.20 2.29
CA VAL A 70 -0.64 -4.04 1.90
C VAL A 70 -1.86 -3.91 2.79
N GLY A 71 -2.08 -2.73 3.35
CA GLY A 71 -3.30 -2.38 4.08
C GLY A 71 -4.23 -1.54 3.22
N PHE A 72 -5.54 -1.75 3.34
CA PHE A 72 -6.58 -0.91 2.73
C PHE A 72 -7.49 -0.39 3.82
N VAL A 73 -7.70 0.92 3.86
CA VAL A 73 -8.52 1.59 4.87
C VAL A 73 -9.52 2.50 4.19
N GLY A 74 -10.82 2.19 4.31
CA GLY A 74 -11.90 3.03 3.77
C GLY A 74 -11.92 3.15 2.25
N ILE A 75 -11.40 2.17 1.51
CA ILE A 75 -11.48 2.14 0.04
C ILE A 75 -12.71 1.32 -0.38
N PRO A 76 -13.78 1.96 -0.89
CA PRO A 76 -14.93 1.24 -1.44
C PRO A 76 -14.58 0.62 -2.80
N ASN A 77 -15.19 -0.52 -3.11
CA ASN A 77 -15.25 -1.09 -4.47
C ASN A 77 -13.90 -1.23 -5.21
N PHE A 78 -12.83 -1.66 -4.52
CA PHE A 78 -11.48 -1.82 -5.09
C PHE A 78 -11.37 -2.82 -6.26
N GLY A 79 -12.31 -3.77 -6.39
CA GLY A 79 -12.28 -4.77 -7.46
C GLY A 79 -11.23 -5.87 -7.21
N TRP A 80 -11.36 -6.59 -6.09
CA TRP A 80 -10.41 -7.61 -5.62
C TRP A 80 -10.05 -8.69 -6.65
N GLU A 81 -11.02 -9.15 -7.43
CA GLU A 81 -10.78 -10.14 -8.49
C GLU A 81 -9.89 -9.59 -9.61
N ALA A 82 -10.08 -8.32 -9.97
CA ALA A 82 -9.25 -7.65 -10.97
C ALA A 82 -7.83 -7.38 -10.43
N ALA A 83 -7.70 -7.14 -9.12
CA ALA A 83 -6.41 -7.01 -8.45
C ALA A 83 -5.64 -8.35 -8.46
N TYR A 84 -6.30 -9.44 -8.08
CA TYR A 84 -5.71 -10.78 -8.09
C TYR A 84 -5.22 -11.19 -9.48
N ARG A 85 -6.06 -11.01 -10.51
CA ARG A 85 -5.70 -11.30 -11.91
C ARG A 85 -4.51 -10.50 -12.42
N ARG A 86 -4.21 -9.35 -11.82
CA ARG A 86 -3.06 -8.50 -12.16
C ARG A 86 -1.82 -8.75 -11.30
N GLY A 87 -1.85 -9.75 -10.41
CA GLY A 87 -0.70 -10.15 -9.62
C GLY A 87 -0.64 -9.57 -8.21
N VAL A 88 -1.71 -8.95 -7.71
CA VAL A 88 -1.80 -8.60 -6.28
C VAL A 88 -1.98 -9.89 -5.46
N ASP A 89 -1.04 -10.16 -4.56
CA ASP A 89 -1.11 -11.29 -3.63
C ASP A 89 -2.13 -11.01 -2.53
N LEU A 90 -3.36 -11.50 -2.70
CA LEU A 90 -4.45 -11.31 -1.74
C LEU A 90 -4.20 -11.98 -0.39
N SER A 91 -3.26 -12.93 -0.29
CA SER A 91 -2.88 -13.52 1.02
C SER A 91 -2.10 -12.55 1.91
N ARG A 92 -1.62 -11.43 1.34
CA ARG A 92 -0.83 -10.40 2.01
C ARG A 92 -1.54 -9.05 2.10
N VAL A 93 -2.87 -9.09 2.09
CA VAL A 93 -3.71 -7.90 2.12
C VAL A 93 -4.54 -7.86 3.40
N LEU A 94 -4.49 -6.72 4.09
CA LEU A 94 -5.39 -6.39 5.20
C LEU A 94 -6.40 -5.35 4.74
N VAL A 95 -7.68 -5.54 5.07
CA VAL A 95 -8.77 -4.64 4.63
C VAL A 95 -9.60 -4.19 5.82
N VAL A 96 -9.67 -2.88 6.02
CA VAL A 96 -10.58 -2.23 6.94
C VAL A 96 -11.54 -1.38 6.11
N ARG A 97 -12.76 -1.89 5.90
CA ARG A 97 -13.76 -1.21 5.06
C ARG A 97 -14.35 0.02 5.75
N HIS A 98 -14.60 -0.06 7.05
CA HIS A 98 -15.30 0.98 7.82
C HIS A 98 -14.48 1.36 9.05
N PRO A 99 -13.47 2.24 8.90
CA PRO A 99 -12.60 2.63 10.02
C PRO A 99 -13.30 3.53 11.05
N GLY A 100 -14.49 4.07 10.76
CA GLY A 100 -15.20 5.02 11.60
C GLY A 100 -14.31 6.23 11.95
N THR A 101 -14.33 6.64 13.21
CA THR A 101 -13.52 7.76 13.73
C THR A 101 -12.04 7.41 13.95
N TRP A 102 -11.66 6.13 13.80
CA TRP A 102 -10.33 5.61 14.15
C TRP A 102 -9.37 5.51 12.96
N GLY A 103 -9.74 6.08 11.82
CA GLY A 103 -9.00 5.97 10.57
C GLY A 103 -7.51 6.30 10.68
N ALA A 104 -7.17 7.40 11.35
CA ALA A 104 -5.79 7.80 11.54
C ALA A 104 -4.97 6.80 12.39
N GLN A 105 -5.57 6.28 13.47
CA GLN A 105 -4.95 5.33 14.38
C GLN A 105 -4.74 3.98 13.70
N ILE A 106 -5.73 3.51 12.94
CA ILE A 106 -5.65 2.29 12.16
C ILE A 106 -4.55 2.40 11.10
N CYS A 107 -4.49 3.52 10.37
CA CYS A 107 -3.40 3.76 9.41
C CYS A 107 -2.04 3.78 10.09
N ALA A 108 -1.93 4.40 11.27
CA ALA A 108 -0.68 4.46 12.02
C ALA A 108 -0.22 3.07 12.47
N LEU A 109 -1.14 2.23 12.96
CA LEU A 109 -0.87 0.85 13.36
C LEU A 109 -0.46 -0.01 12.14
N MET A 110 -1.15 0.17 11.01
CA MET A 110 -0.80 -0.51 9.77
C MET A 110 0.59 -0.11 9.28
N LEU A 111 0.97 1.18 9.36
CA LEU A 111 2.32 1.61 8.96
C LEU A 111 3.43 1.01 9.83
N ASP A 112 3.13 0.58 11.06
CA ASP A 112 4.12 -0.09 11.91
C ASP A 112 4.46 -1.51 11.41
N ALA A 113 3.54 -2.16 10.68
CA ALA A 113 3.69 -3.56 10.24
C ALA A 113 3.75 -3.75 8.71
N LEU A 114 3.14 -2.87 7.93
CA LEU A 114 2.90 -3.04 6.49
C LEU A 114 3.79 -2.13 5.65
N ASP A 115 4.07 -2.54 4.42
CA ASP A 115 4.91 -1.80 3.48
C ASP A 115 4.16 -0.62 2.85
N VAL A 116 2.89 -0.86 2.51
CA VAL A 116 2.02 0.11 1.84
C VAL A 116 0.66 0.16 2.54
N VAL A 117 0.18 1.37 2.84
CA VAL A 117 -1.16 1.59 3.40
C VAL A 117 -1.97 2.46 2.45
N CYS A 118 -2.98 1.85 1.85
CA CYS A 118 -3.94 2.48 0.95
C CYS A 118 -5.05 3.12 1.78
N VAL A 119 -5.25 4.43 1.62
CA VAL A 119 -6.23 5.21 2.38
C VAL A 119 -7.25 5.81 1.43
N GLY A 120 -8.51 5.46 1.64
CA GLY A 120 -9.64 5.93 0.85
C GLY A 120 -10.27 7.19 1.43
N GLU A 121 -11.59 7.26 1.35
CA GLU A 121 -12.39 8.32 1.96
C GLU A 121 -12.50 8.08 3.47
N VAL A 122 -11.53 8.64 4.20
CA VAL A 122 -11.44 8.52 5.66
C VAL A 122 -11.22 9.91 6.23
N ASP A 123 -11.99 10.28 7.26
CA ASP A 123 -11.82 11.55 7.95
C ASP A 123 -10.53 11.52 8.79
N ILE A 124 -9.43 11.97 8.17
CA ILE A 124 -8.13 12.17 8.80
C ILE A 124 -7.83 13.66 8.77
N ARG A 125 -7.63 14.27 9.95
CA ARG A 125 -7.34 15.70 10.07
C ARG A 125 -5.91 16.01 9.62
N LEU A 126 -5.65 17.26 9.21
CA LEU A 126 -4.33 17.68 8.73
C LEU A 126 -3.17 17.35 9.70
N PRO A 127 -3.26 17.56 11.03
CA PRO A 127 -2.19 17.17 11.95
C PRO A 127 -1.91 15.66 11.93
N GLN A 128 -2.95 14.83 11.79
CA GLN A 128 -2.81 13.38 11.69
C GLN A 128 -2.17 12.98 10.35
N ARG A 129 -2.59 13.59 9.23
CA ARG A 129 -1.97 13.38 7.90
C ARG A 129 -0.46 13.66 7.93
N ARG A 130 -0.05 14.76 8.57
CA ARG A 130 1.38 15.12 8.74
C ARG A 130 2.13 14.08 9.56
N ARG A 131 1.55 13.60 10.66
CA ARG A 131 2.15 12.54 11.50
C ARG A 131 2.30 11.23 10.73
N LEU A 132 1.28 10.83 9.97
CA LEU A 132 1.32 9.64 9.12
C LEU A 132 2.39 9.76 8.03
N ALA A 133 2.49 10.92 7.37
CA ALA A 133 3.52 11.18 6.36
C ALA A 133 4.95 11.16 6.95
N ALA A 134 5.13 11.72 8.15
CA ALA A 134 6.41 11.69 8.85
C ALA A 134 6.78 10.26 9.26
N ARG A 135 5.81 9.48 9.76
CA ARG A 135 5.99 8.07 10.11
C ARG A 135 6.34 7.22 8.89
N ALA A 136 5.59 7.36 7.80
CA ALA A 136 5.86 6.68 6.55
C ALA A 136 7.28 6.97 6.04
N ARG A 137 7.71 8.23 6.07
CA ARG A 137 9.09 8.61 5.72
C ARG A 137 10.13 7.98 6.66
N ARG A 138 9.92 8.07 7.97
CA ARG A 138 10.84 7.54 8.99
C ARG A 138 11.07 6.04 8.83
N ASP A 139 9.99 5.31 8.58
CA ASP A 139 10.00 3.85 8.56
C ASP A 139 10.16 3.29 7.13
N GLY A 140 10.40 4.17 6.14
CA GLY A 140 10.57 3.80 4.74
C GLY A 140 9.33 3.18 4.08
N ARG A 141 8.14 3.44 4.63
CA ARG A 141 6.83 2.96 4.17
C ARG A 141 6.13 3.96 3.26
N THR A 142 5.07 3.51 2.58
CA THR A 142 4.30 4.38 1.68
C THR A 142 2.83 4.43 2.07
N VAL A 143 2.28 5.64 2.15
CA VAL A 143 0.83 5.87 2.18
C VAL A 143 0.37 6.16 0.76
N MET A 144 -0.58 5.38 0.26
CA MET A 144 -1.21 5.61 -1.02
C MET A 144 -2.64 6.11 -0.78
N THR A 145 -2.93 7.37 -1.09
CA THR A 145 -4.21 8.00 -0.78
C THR A 145 -5.04 8.22 -2.04
N THR A 146 -6.35 7.96 -1.98
CA THR A 146 -7.28 8.27 -3.08
C THR A 146 -7.77 9.71 -3.08
N CYS A 147 -7.53 10.43 -1.97
CA CYS A 147 -7.81 11.85 -1.83
C CYS A 147 -6.50 12.61 -1.63
N ALA A 148 -6.31 13.73 -2.32
CA ALA A 148 -5.08 14.51 -2.18
C ALA A 148 -4.93 15.01 -0.74
N TRP A 149 -3.71 14.93 -0.20
CA TRP A 149 -3.33 15.54 1.07
C TRP A 149 -2.52 16.80 0.77
N PRO A 150 -3.12 17.99 0.81
CA PRO A 150 -2.47 19.22 0.35
C PRO A 150 -1.13 19.46 1.02
N GLY A 151 -0.09 19.72 0.23
CA GLY A 151 1.28 19.92 0.71
C GLY A 151 1.98 18.69 1.26
N ILE A 152 1.36 17.50 1.17
CA ILE A 152 1.90 16.25 1.72
C ILE A 152 2.02 15.18 0.63
N SER A 153 0.94 14.90 -0.10
CA SER A 153 0.90 13.86 -1.12
C SER A 153 1.50 14.34 -2.44
N ARG A 154 2.24 13.49 -3.13
CA ARG A 154 2.66 13.70 -4.52
C ARG A 154 1.74 12.92 -5.47
N PRO A 155 1.27 13.51 -6.59
CA PRO A 155 0.49 12.76 -7.55
C PRO A 155 1.33 11.60 -8.12
N TRP A 156 0.71 10.42 -8.26
CA TRP A 156 1.30 9.29 -8.94
C TRP A 156 1.39 9.57 -10.44
N SER A 157 2.56 9.38 -11.03
CA SER A 157 2.84 9.65 -12.44
C SER A 157 3.03 8.38 -13.26
N GLY A 158 2.44 7.25 -12.84
CA GLY A 158 2.55 6.02 -13.61
C GLY A 158 1.80 6.10 -14.93
N GLU A 159 2.38 5.54 -15.98
CA GLU A 159 1.71 5.43 -17.28
C GLU A 159 0.55 4.44 -17.17
N LEU A 160 -0.66 4.89 -17.53
CA LEU A 160 -1.78 4.00 -17.75
C LEU A 160 -1.61 3.36 -19.14
N PRO A 161 -1.80 2.05 -19.30
CA PRO A 161 -1.82 1.44 -20.63
C PRO A 161 -2.94 2.09 -21.47
N ALA A 162 -2.68 2.32 -22.75
CA ALA A 162 -3.45 3.17 -23.68
C ALA A 162 -4.91 2.76 -23.97
N TRP A 163 -5.53 1.88 -23.17
CA TRP A 163 -6.96 1.61 -23.25
C TRP A 163 -7.77 2.75 -22.58
N PRO A 164 -9.02 3.03 -22.98
CA PRO A 164 -9.61 4.35 -22.81
C PRO A 164 -10.03 4.62 -21.35
N VAL A 165 -9.12 5.23 -20.60
CA VAL A 165 -9.36 5.79 -19.26
C VAL A 165 -10.38 6.94 -19.35
N GLU A 166 -10.40 7.69 -20.46
CA GLU A 166 -11.41 8.70 -20.77
C GLU A 166 -12.85 8.17 -20.69
N ALA A 167 -13.11 6.93 -21.13
CA ALA A 167 -14.46 6.36 -21.14
C ALA A 167 -14.96 5.99 -19.73
N MET A 168 -14.06 5.85 -18.74
CA MET A 168 -14.43 5.57 -17.34
C MET A 168 -14.57 6.86 -16.53
N ARG A 169 -13.81 7.92 -16.87
CA ARG A 169 -13.91 9.25 -16.24
C ARG A 169 -15.31 9.86 -16.42
N SER A 170 -15.85 9.77 -17.64
CA SER A 170 -17.23 10.22 -17.95
C SER A 170 -18.31 9.42 -17.22
N ARG A 171 -18.02 8.15 -16.85
CA ARG A 171 -18.95 7.28 -16.13
C ARG A 171 -18.96 7.51 -14.62
N ALA A 172 -17.84 7.97 -14.05
CA ALA A 172 -17.77 8.38 -12.64
C ALA A 172 -18.49 9.72 -12.41
N GLU A 173 -18.35 10.68 -13.34
CA GLU A 173 -19.02 11.98 -13.28
C GLU A 173 -20.55 11.87 -13.42
N THR A 174 -21.05 10.91 -14.20
CA THR A 174 -22.49 10.68 -14.40
C THR A 174 -23.18 9.99 -13.21
N VAL A 175 -22.46 9.18 -12.43
CA VAL A 175 -23.01 8.57 -11.20
C VAL A 175 -23.23 9.63 -10.10
N ASP A 176 -22.37 10.65 -10.05
CA ASP A 176 -22.46 11.74 -9.07
C ASP A 176 -23.65 12.68 -9.36
N THR A 177 -24.04 12.82 -10.63
CA THR A 177 -25.21 13.63 -11.01
C THR A 177 -26.55 12.92 -10.76
N GLN A 178 -26.54 11.58 -10.69
CA GLN A 178 -27.77 10.79 -10.61
C GLN A 178 -28.18 10.43 -9.17
N GLY A 179 -27.25 10.51 -8.20
CA GLY A 179 -27.53 10.34 -6.77
C GLY A 179 -28.23 11.52 -6.10
N SER A 180 -28.17 12.72 -6.68
CA SER A 180 -28.71 13.96 -6.08
C SER A 180 -30.21 14.21 -6.38
N ARG A 181 -30.88 13.34 -7.15
CA ARG A 181 -32.31 13.50 -7.52
C ARG A 181 -33.29 12.53 -6.84
N ARG A 182 -32.88 11.81 -5.80
CA ARG A 182 -33.76 10.94 -4.99
C ARG A 182 -33.74 11.31 -3.51
N ALA A 183 -34.10 12.55 -3.23
CA ALA A 183 -34.43 13.02 -1.88
C ALA A 183 -35.28 14.30 -1.98
N VAL A 184 -36.48 14.20 -2.58
CA VAL A 184 -37.63 15.10 -2.35
C VAL A 184 -38.89 14.27 -2.51
#